data_AF-A0A2H3JLM6-F1
#
_entry.id   AF-A0A2H3JLM6-F1
#
_cell.length_a   1.000
_cell.length_b   1.000
_cell.length_c   1.000
_cell.angle_alpha   90.00
_cell.angle_beta   90.00
_cell.angle_gamma   90.00
#
_symmetry.space_group_name_H-M   'P 1'
#
loop_
_entity.id
_entity.type
_entity.pdbx_description
1 polymer ?
#
loop_
_entity_poly.entity_id
_entity_poly.type
_entity_poly.pdbx_seq_one_letter_code
_entity_poly.pdbx_strand_id
1 'polypeptide(L)' 'MKRAAGTHKLKLYVIFDVYVGADHDIDLGEVEVAEGEESKSEGESSDDAMEG' A
#
# COMPACT_ATOMS: atom_id res chain seq x y z
N MET A 1 10.22 -10.81 8.23
CA MET A 1 10.13 -10.08 6.94
C MET A 1 10.17 -8.59 7.30
N LYS A 2 11.27 -7.89 7.00
CA LYS A 2 11.44 -6.48 7.40
C LYS A 2 10.48 -5.62 6.57
N ARG A 3 9.54 -4.92 7.21
CA ARG A 3 8.62 -4.01 6.51
C ARG A 3 9.42 -2.83 5.97
N ALA A 4 9.09 -2.36 4.78
CA ALA A 4 9.83 -1.30 4.08
C ALA A 4 9.64 0.05 4.78
N ALA A 5 10.44 0.33 5.80
CA ALA A 5 10.56 1.66 6.39
C ALA A 5 11.66 2.46 5.71
N GLY A 6 11.53 3.79 5.76
CA GLY A 6 12.45 4.74 5.16
C GLY A 6 11.75 5.79 4.29
N THR A 7 12.55 6.57 3.57
CA THR A 7 12.05 7.61 2.66
C THR A 7 11.80 7.03 1.27
N HIS A 8 10.59 7.23 0.75
CA HIS A 8 10.16 6.72 -0.55
C HIS A 8 9.74 7.85 -1.48
N LYS A 9 10.26 7.85 -2.71
CA LYS A 9 9.78 8.75 -3.78
C LYS A 9 8.51 8.18 -4.39
N LEU A 10 7.47 9.00 -4.47
CA LEU A 10 6.18 8.61 -5.03
C LEU A 10 5.90 9.34 -6.36
N LYS A 11 5.35 8.59 -7.31
CA LYS A 11 4.83 9.12 -8.58
C LYS A 11 3.40 8.63 -8.78
N LEU A 12 2.51 9.55 -9.14
CA LEU A 12 1.14 9.26 -9.54
C LEU A 12 1.03 9.41 -11.05
N TYR A 13 0.58 8.35 -11.70
CA TYR A 13 0.29 8.34 -13.13
C TYR A 13 -1.23 8.33 -13.31
N VAL A 14 -1.75 9.29 -14.05
CA VAL A 14 -3.15 9.30 -14.49
C VAL A 14 -3.14 9.04 -15.99
N ILE A 15 -3.70 7.90 -16.40
CA ILE A 15 -3.72 7.46 -17.79
C ILE A 15 -5.16 7.52 -18.30
N PHE A 16 -5.36 8.17 -19.45
CA PHE A 16 -6.68 8.29 -20.06
C PHE A 16 -6.76 7.47 -21.36
N ASP A 17 -7.45 6.33 -21.29
CA ASP A 17 -7.63 5.45 -22.44
C ASP A 17 -8.41 6.09 -23.61
N VAL A 18 -9.19 7.13 -23.33
CA VAL A 18 -10.13 7.74 -24.29
C VAL A 18 -9.60 8.98 -25.01
N TYR A 19 -8.53 9.61 -24.51
CA TYR A 19 -7.97 10.83 -25.11
C TYR A 19 -6.45 10.73 -25.20
N VAL A 20 -5.96 10.54 -26.42
CA VAL A 20 -4.52 10.46 -26.70
C VAL A 20 -3.84 11.76 -26.27
N GLY A 21 -2.83 11.65 -25.42
CA GLY A 21 -2.02 12.78 -24.95
C GLY A 21 -2.56 13.50 -23.71
N ALA A 22 -3.59 12.95 -23.05
CA ALA A 22 -4.11 13.48 -21.78
C ALA A 22 -3.47 12.84 -20.53
N ASP A 23 -2.46 11.99 -20.72
CA ASP A 23 -1.78 11.34 -19.59
C ASP A 23 -1.04 12.37 -18.73
N HIS A 24 -1.03 12.12 -17.42
CA HIS A 24 -0.38 12.99 -16.46
C HIS A 24 0.56 12.21 -15.55
N ASP A 25 1.81 12.67 -15.54
CA ASP A 25 2.84 12.24 -14.61
C ASP A 25 2.94 13.30 -13.49
N ILE A 26 2.60 12.91 -12.27
CA ILE A 26 2.57 13.81 -11.11
C ILE A 26 3.55 13.31 -10.06
N ASP A 27 4.59 14.11 -9.78
CA ASP A 27 5.51 13.85 -8.68
C ASP A 27 4.85 14.26 -7.35
N LEU A 28 4.65 13.30 -6.44
CA LEU A 28 3.98 13.54 -5.15
C LEU A 28 4.93 13.90 -4.01
N GLY A 29 6.22 14.04 -4.31
CA GLY A 29 7.26 14.26 -3.30
C GLY A 29 7.66 12.97 -2.57
N GLU A 30 8.52 13.14 -1.57
CA GLU A 30 9.00 12.04 -0.74
C GLU A 30 8.08 11.83 0.46
N VAL A 31 7.82 10.56 0.79
CA VAL A 31 7.07 10.16 2.00
C VAL A 31 7.99 9.35 2.89
N GLU A 32 7.98 9.70 4.18
CA GLU A 32 8.67 8.95 5.22
C GLU A 32 7.73 7.87 5.78
N VAL A 33 8.15 6.61 5.66
CA VAL A 33 7.41 5.44 6.13
C VAL A 33 8.06 4.93 7.41
N ALA A 34 7.31 4.93 8.50
CA ALA A 34 7.73 4.35 9.77
C ALA A 34 7.67 2.81 9.73
N GLU A 35 8.57 2.15 10.48
CA GLU A 35 8.50 0.72 10.71
C GLU A 35 7.24 0.44 11.56
N GLY A 36 6.21 -0.13 10.93
CA GLY A 36 4.97 -0.46 11.62
C GLY A 36 5.20 -1.47 12.75
N GLU A 37 4.40 -1.38 13.81
CA GLU A 37 4.49 -2.32 14.93
C GLU A 37 4.30 -3.75 14.43
N GLU A 38 5.10 -4.70 14.95
CA GLU A 38 4.82 -6.10 14.73
C GLU A 38 3.42 -6.38 15.28
N SER A 39 2.48 -6.62 14.37
CA SER A 39 1.18 -7.17 14.76
C SER A 39 1.47 -8.50 15.44
N LYS A 40 1.49 -8.49 16.77
CA LYS A 40 1.42 -9.71 17.56
C LYS A 40 0.06 -10.28 17.25
N SER A 41 0.01 -11.20 16.30
CA SER A 41 -1.15 -12.04 16.09
C SER A 41 -1.33 -12.82 17.39
N GLU A 42 -2.07 -12.25 18.33
CA GLU A 42 -2.56 -12.98 19.49
C GLU A 42 -3.41 -14.11 18.92
N GLY A 43 -2.96 -15.35 19.14
CA GLY A 43 -3.41 -16.50 18.38
C GLY A 43 -4.93 -16.65 18.41
N GLU A 44 -5.56 -16.57 17.25
CA GLU A 44 -6.91 -17.09 17.06
C GLU A 44 -6.82 -18.61 16.90
N SER A 45 -6.78 -19.28 18.05
CA SER A 45 -7.22 -20.67 18.18
C SER A 45 -8.70 -20.66 18.55
N SER A 46 -9.61 -20.76 17.57
CA SER A 46 -10.94 -21.42 17.69
C SER A 46 -11.59 -21.42 16.30
N ASP A 47 -11.50 -22.52 15.54
CA ASP A 47 -12.45 -23.63 15.53
C ASP A 47 -13.78 -23.29 14.82
N ASP A 48 -13.92 -23.84 13.60
CA ASP A 48 -15.15 -24.36 12.99
C ASP A 48 -16.48 -23.61 13.27
N ALA A 49 -16.69 -22.45 12.64
CA ALA A 49 -18.02 -21.85 12.57
C ALA A 49 -18.16 -20.92 11.34
N MET A 50 -18.43 -21.48 10.16
CA MET A 50 -19.30 -20.91 9.12
C MET A 50 -19.52 -21.94 7.99
N GLU A 51 -20.22 -23.03 8.32
CA GLU A 51 -21.21 -23.58 7.39
C GLU A 51 -22.55 -22.93 7.74
N GLY A 52 -23.13 -22.22 6.77
CA GLY A 52 -24.45 -21.62 6.80
C GLY A 52 -24.95 -21.40 5.39
#